data_AF-A0A7C3A444-F1
#
_entry.id   AF-A0A7C3A444-F1
#
_cell.length_a   1.000
_cell.length_b   1.000
_cell.length_c   1.000
_cell.angle_alpha   90.00
_cell.angle_beta   90.00
_cell.angle_gamma   90.00
#
_symmetry.space_group_name_H-M   'P 1'
#
loop_
_entity.id
_entity.type
_entity.pdbx_description
1 polymer ?
#
loop_
_entity_poly.entity_id
_entity_poly.type
_entity_poly.pdbx_seq_one_letter_code
_entity_poly.pdbx_strand_id
1 'polypeptide(L)'
;MGVEEVAELYGYAGKVLYVDLSKGEVSVKPLDLGYAESLIGGFGVNNRIAYEAAPAGVDPLAPESVVIFGAGPLNGTLAPGAAKIHVTAKMPLTGLYGTSGGGGGFAAQLKFAGYDHLVVTGRADKPTYISIEDDEVRLKDAGDLWGGMI
;
A
#
# COMPACT_ATOMS: atom_id res chain seq x y z
N MET A 1 -9.32 16.59 -8.63
CA MET A 1 -8.00 17.25 -8.64
C MET A 1 -7.00 16.27 -9.23
N GLY A 2 -6.06 16.77 -10.03
CA GLY A 2 -5.17 15.95 -10.85
C GLY A 2 -3.91 15.51 -10.11
N VAL A 3 -3.19 14.52 -10.65
CA VAL A 3 -1.91 14.04 -10.11
C VAL A 3 -0.84 15.16 -10.11
N GLU A 4 -0.96 16.12 -11.04
CA GLU A 4 -0.04 17.26 -11.17
C GLU A 4 -0.04 18.19 -9.95
N GLU A 5 -1.19 18.45 -9.31
CA GLU A 5 -1.26 19.28 -8.09
C GLU A 5 -0.58 18.62 -6.90
N VAL A 6 -0.52 17.29 -6.86
CA VAL A 6 0.17 16.54 -5.79
C VAL A 6 1.68 16.47 -6.01
N ALA A 7 2.12 16.50 -7.26
CA ALA A 7 3.53 16.55 -7.60
C ALA A 7 4.21 17.87 -7.19
N GLU A 8 3.46 18.94 -6.90
CA GLU A 8 4.03 20.17 -6.31
C GLU A 8 4.52 19.96 -4.86
N LEU A 9 4.03 18.93 -4.16
CA LEU A 9 4.58 18.51 -2.87
C LEU A 9 5.78 17.58 -3.11
N TYR A 10 6.98 18.15 -3.00
CA TYR A 10 8.22 17.40 -3.04
C TYR A 10 8.22 16.23 -2.06
N GLY A 11 8.83 15.12 -2.48
CA GLY A 11 8.92 13.90 -1.68
C GLY A 11 7.72 12.96 -1.84
N TYR A 12 6.62 13.37 -2.47
CA TYR A 12 5.48 12.48 -2.80
C TYR A 12 5.57 11.97 -4.24
N ALA A 13 5.10 10.74 -4.46
CA ALA A 13 4.90 10.24 -5.83
C ALA A 13 3.53 10.68 -6.39
N GLY A 14 2.60 11.02 -5.49
CA GLY A 14 1.29 11.58 -5.78
C GLY A 14 0.23 10.55 -6.16
N LYS A 15 0.52 9.25 -6.05
CA LYS A 15 -0.37 8.16 -6.47
C LYS A 15 -0.53 7.09 -5.40
N VAL A 16 -1.74 6.56 -5.28
CA VAL A 16 -2.08 5.38 -4.49
C VAL A 16 -2.53 4.27 -5.45
N LEU A 17 -1.86 3.13 -5.38
CA LEU A 17 -2.17 1.93 -6.13
C LEU A 17 -3.18 1.09 -5.36
N TYR A 18 -4.28 0.70 -6.01
CA TYR A 18 -5.32 -0.16 -5.47
C TYR A 18 -5.38 -1.45 -6.27
N VAL A 19 -5.33 -2.59 -5.56
CA VAL A 19 -5.40 -3.93 -6.13
C VAL A 19 -6.54 -4.71 -5.46
N ASP A 20 -7.54 -5.10 -6.25
CA ASP A 20 -8.61 -6.00 -5.82
C ASP A 20 -8.31 -7.41 -6.35
N LEU A 21 -7.89 -8.30 -5.45
CA LEU A 21 -7.51 -9.67 -5.77
C LEU A 21 -8.71 -10.55 -6.13
N SER A 22 -9.91 -10.23 -5.66
CA SER A 22 -11.12 -11.00 -6.00
C SER A 22 -11.55 -10.72 -7.44
N LYS A 23 -11.38 -9.49 -7.91
CA LYS A 23 -11.74 -9.08 -9.28
C LYS A 23 -10.57 -9.16 -10.26
N GLY A 24 -9.35 -9.27 -9.77
CA GLY A 24 -8.16 -9.14 -10.57
C GLY A 24 -7.98 -7.73 -11.14
N GLU A 25 -8.50 -6.72 -10.45
CA GLU A 25 -8.52 -5.33 -10.92
C GLU A 25 -7.38 -4.54 -10.29
N VAL A 26 -6.77 -3.68 -11.11
CA VAL A 26 -5.77 -2.71 -10.68
C VAL A 26 -6.27 -1.32 -11.04
N SER A 27 -6.20 -0.39 -10.09
CA SER A 27 -6.52 1.01 -10.34
C SER A 27 -5.56 1.93 -9.59
N VAL A 28 -5.40 3.14 -10.11
CA VAL A 28 -4.53 4.16 -9.52
C VAL A 28 -5.38 5.39 -9.25
N LYS A 29 -5.24 5.96 -8.05
CA LYS A 29 -5.89 7.22 -7.68
C LYS A 29 -4.83 8.23 -7.25
N PRO A 30 -5.04 9.53 -7.44
CA PRO A 30 -4.17 10.53 -6.84
C PRO A 30 -4.19 10.40 -5.31
N LEU A 31 -3.04 10.65 -4.68
CA LEU A 31 -2.97 10.84 -3.23
C LEU A 31 -3.74 12.11 -2.85
N ASP A 32 -4.60 12.02 -1.84
CA ASP A 32 -5.34 13.17 -1.34
C ASP A 32 -4.38 14.17 -0.65
N LEU A 33 -4.41 15.44 -1.07
CA LEU A 33 -3.54 16.48 -0.54
C LEU A 33 -3.81 16.78 0.93
N GLY A 34 -5.07 16.78 1.34
CA GLY A 34 -5.44 16.95 2.73
C GLY A 34 -4.84 15.84 3.59
N TYR A 35 -4.73 14.62 3.06
CA TYR A 35 -4.04 13.53 3.76
C TYR A 35 -2.53 13.75 3.82
N ALA A 36 -1.90 14.15 2.72
CA ALA A 36 -0.46 14.45 2.71
C ALA A 36 -0.11 15.58 3.70
N GLU A 37 -0.92 16.64 3.76
CA GLU A 37 -0.69 17.78 4.66
C GLU A 37 -0.95 17.43 6.14
N SER A 38 -2.07 16.76 6.42
CA SER A 38 -2.50 16.52 7.81
C SER A 38 -1.93 15.24 8.43
N LEU A 39 -1.56 14.26 7.60
CA LEU A 39 -1.14 12.92 8.04
C LEU A 39 0.26 12.54 7.53
N ILE A 40 0.90 13.42 6.76
CA ILE A 40 2.24 13.25 6.19
C ILE A 40 2.25 12.10 5.16
N GLY A 41 2.22 10.85 5.58
CA GLY A 41 2.35 9.70 4.69
C GLY A 41 2.47 8.41 5.50
N GLY A 42 2.82 7.31 4.84
CA GLY A 42 3.09 6.03 5.50
C GLY A 42 2.01 5.65 6.51
N PHE A 43 2.36 5.59 7.80
CA PHE A 43 1.45 5.25 8.89
C PHE A 43 0.16 6.08 8.92
N GLY A 44 0.25 7.41 8.82
CA GLY A 44 -0.91 8.29 9.00
C GLY A 44 -1.96 8.09 7.91
N VAL A 45 -1.52 8.17 6.65
CA VAL A 45 -2.37 7.98 5.47
C VAL A 45 -2.91 6.55 5.40
N ASN A 46 -2.10 5.53 5.73
CA ASN A 46 -2.59 4.15 5.80
C ASN A 46 -3.79 4.01 6.76
N ASN A 47 -3.70 4.57 7.97
CA ASN A 47 -4.78 4.46 8.94
C ASN A 47 -6.03 5.21 8.48
N ARG A 48 -5.88 6.34 7.77
CA ARG A 48 -7.01 7.03 7.18
C ARG A 48 -7.69 6.19 6.11
N ILE A 49 -6.92 5.62 5.19
CA ILE A 49 -7.46 4.73 4.14
C ILE A 49 -8.12 3.50 4.78
N ALA A 50 -7.51 2.89 5.79
CA ALA A 50 -8.08 1.73 6.48
C ALA A 50 -9.43 2.06 7.14
N TYR A 51 -9.53 3.23 7.78
CA TYR A 51 -10.76 3.72 8.40
C TYR A 51 -11.90 3.91 7.39
N GLU A 52 -11.59 4.35 6.17
CA GLU A 52 -12.58 4.61 5.13
C GLU A 52 -12.94 3.37 4.29
N ALA A 53 -11.96 2.53 3.97
CA ALA A 53 -12.14 1.42 3.04
C ALA A 53 -12.73 0.17 3.71
N ALA A 54 -12.44 -0.07 4.99
CA ALA A 54 -12.81 -1.31 5.64
C ALA A 54 -14.20 -1.23 6.31
N PRO A 55 -15.09 -2.21 6.08
CA PRO A 55 -16.37 -2.25 6.76
C PRO A 55 -16.22 -2.30 8.29
N ALA A 56 -17.05 -1.56 9.00
CA ALA A 56 -17.10 -1.62 10.45
C ALA A 56 -17.35 -3.07 10.92
N GLY A 57 -16.49 -3.58 11.79
CA GLY A 57 -16.62 -4.94 12.31
C GLY A 57 -16.18 -6.05 11.34
N VAL A 58 -15.62 -5.74 10.17
CA VAL A 58 -15.15 -6.75 9.19
C VAL A 58 -14.27 -7.82 9.85
N ASP A 59 -14.47 -9.09 9.51
CA ASP A 59 -13.56 -10.15 9.94
C ASP A 59 -12.16 -9.87 9.33
N PRO A 60 -11.08 -9.84 10.15
CA PRO A 60 -9.73 -9.54 9.67
C PRO A 60 -9.23 -10.46 8.54
N LEU A 61 -9.78 -11.68 8.42
CA LEU A 61 -9.42 -12.65 7.39
C LEU A 61 -10.37 -12.66 6.20
N ALA A 62 -11.47 -11.89 6.24
CA ALA A 62 -12.42 -11.84 5.12
C ALA A 62 -11.86 -11.07 3.92
N PRO A 63 -12.34 -11.35 2.68
CA PRO A 63 -11.90 -10.63 1.48
C PRO A 63 -12.13 -9.11 1.53
N GLU A 64 -13.08 -8.64 2.33
CA GLU A 64 -13.36 -7.21 2.52
C GLU A 64 -12.37 -6.53 3.48
N SER A 65 -11.51 -7.30 4.17
CA SER A 65 -10.41 -6.77 4.96
C SER A 65 -9.35 -6.14 4.04
N VAL A 66 -8.67 -5.13 4.54
CA VAL A 66 -7.69 -4.34 3.78
C VAL A 66 -6.29 -4.52 4.37
N VAL A 67 -5.30 -4.67 3.48
CA VAL A 67 -3.87 -4.60 3.82
C VAL A 67 -3.26 -3.45 3.03
N ILE A 68 -2.59 -2.54 3.74
CA ILE A 68 -2.07 -1.31 3.14
C ILE A 68 -0.58 -1.18 3.42
N PHE A 69 0.21 -1.03 2.36
CA PHE A 69 1.62 -0.69 2.42
C PHE A 69 1.76 0.81 2.15
N GLY A 70 2.48 1.53 3.00
CA GLY A 70 2.65 2.97 2.89
C GLY A 70 4.10 3.39 3.08
N ALA A 71 4.62 4.12 2.09
CA ALA A 71 5.87 4.84 2.17
C ALA A 71 5.59 6.29 2.64
N GLY A 72 6.52 6.84 3.42
CA GLY A 72 6.54 8.25 3.76
C GLY A 72 7.26 9.11 2.70
N PRO A 73 7.17 10.44 2.81
CA PRO A 73 7.74 11.36 1.81
C PRO A 73 9.28 11.34 1.72
N LEU A 74 9.96 10.85 2.76
CA LEU A 74 11.43 10.76 2.74
C LEU A 74 11.94 9.46 2.11
N ASN A 75 11.08 8.46 1.91
CA ASN A 75 11.49 7.21 1.27
C ASN A 75 11.88 7.46 -0.19
N GLY A 76 13.00 6.88 -0.62
CA GLY A 76 13.56 7.09 -1.96
C GLY A 76 14.44 8.35 -2.09
N THR A 77 14.59 9.13 -1.02
CA THR A 77 15.50 10.30 -0.98
C THR A 77 16.87 9.94 -0.39
N LEU A 78 17.77 10.93 -0.32
CA LEU A 78 19.07 10.80 0.37
C LEU A 78 18.99 11.02 1.89
N ALA A 79 17.78 11.17 2.46
CA ALA A 79 17.60 11.33 3.90
C ALA A 79 18.15 10.11 4.66
N PRO A 80 19.05 10.29 5.64
CA PRO A 80 19.65 9.17 6.37
C PRO A 80 18.58 8.32 7.08
N GLY A 81 18.61 7.00 6.83
CA GLY A 81 17.72 6.05 7.51
C GLY A 81 16.28 5.99 7.00
N ALA A 82 15.93 6.69 5.91
CA ALA A 82 14.58 6.71 5.32
C ALA A 82 14.22 5.43 4.53
N ALA A 83 14.26 4.28 5.21
CA ALA A 83 14.11 2.96 4.61
C ALA A 83 12.87 2.18 5.11
N LYS A 84 12.02 2.80 5.93
CA LYS A 84 10.87 2.11 6.53
C LYS A 84 9.65 2.10 5.60
N ILE A 85 8.97 0.95 5.52
CA ILE A 85 7.61 0.81 4.99
C ILE A 85 6.66 0.54 6.16
N HIS A 86 5.45 1.09 6.11
CA HIS A 86 4.40 0.83 7.08
C HIS A 86 3.35 -0.11 6.48
N VAL A 87 3.04 -1.20 7.17
CA VAL A 87 2.01 -2.17 6.76
C VAL A 87 0.88 -2.17 7.77
N THR A 88 -0.30 -1.71 7.35
CA THR A 88 -1.47 -1.52 8.20
C THR A 88 -2.57 -2.50 7.80
N ALA A 89 -3.13 -3.20 8.78
CA ALA A 89 -4.24 -4.13 8.59
C ALA A 89 -4.99 -4.35 9.91
N LYS A 90 -6.19 -4.93 9.83
CA LYS A 90 -6.87 -5.47 11.01
C LYS A 90 -6.19 -6.79 11.40
N MET A 91 -5.66 -6.85 12.61
CA MET A 91 -4.86 -7.99 13.07
C MET A 91 -5.78 -9.17 13.47
N PRO A 92 -5.60 -10.37 12.89
CA PRO A 92 -6.40 -11.54 13.26
C PRO A 92 -6.26 -11.93 14.74
N LEU A 93 -5.07 -11.72 15.32
CA LEU A 93 -4.78 -12.09 16.70
C LEU A 93 -5.54 -11.24 17.73
N THR A 94 -5.68 -9.94 17.48
CA THR A 94 -6.22 -8.98 18.47
C THR A 94 -7.57 -8.40 18.06
N GLY A 95 -7.95 -8.53 16.79
CA GLY A 95 -9.14 -7.88 16.22
C GLY A 95 -9.01 -6.37 16.08
N LEU A 96 -7.85 -5.78 16.39
CA LEU A 96 -7.60 -4.34 16.30
C LEU A 96 -6.87 -3.98 15.02
N TYR A 97 -7.02 -2.74 14.57
CA TYR A 97 -6.11 -2.19 13.56
C TYR A 97 -4.75 -1.95 14.17
N GLY A 98 -3.71 -2.41 13.48
CA GLY A 98 -2.35 -2.13 13.87
C GLY A 98 -1.45 -1.97 12.65
N THR A 99 -0.29 -1.38 12.88
CA THR A 99 0.70 -1.17 11.84
C THR A 99 2.03 -1.79 12.24
N SER A 100 2.61 -2.55 11.34
CA SER A 100 3.97 -3.05 11.44
C SER A 100 4.91 -2.27 10.51
N GLY A 101 6.20 -2.30 10.80
CA GLY A 101 7.23 -1.63 10.01
C GLY A 101 8.21 -2.61 9.40
N GLY A 102 8.41 -2.56 8.09
CA GLY A 102 9.51 -3.23 7.39
C GLY A 102 10.66 -2.24 7.13
N GLY A 103 11.88 -2.73 6.97
CA GLY A 103 13.03 -1.92 6.52
C GLY A 103 13.54 -2.39 5.14
N GLY A 104 14.60 -1.75 4.64
CA GLY A 104 15.27 -2.15 3.40
C GLY A 104 14.80 -1.37 2.18
N GLY A 105 14.87 -1.98 1.01
CA GLY A 105 14.66 -1.31 -0.27
C GLY A 105 13.20 -1.11 -0.69
N PHE A 106 12.24 -1.86 -0.12
CA PHE A 106 10.87 -1.94 -0.63
C PHE A 106 10.17 -0.58 -0.70
N ALA A 107 10.25 0.24 0.35
CA ALA A 107 9.63 1.56 0.37
C ALA A 107 10.20 2.48 -0.73
N ALA A 108 11.52 2.45 -0.95
CA ALA A 108 12.15 3.23 -2.01
C ALA A 108 11.73 2.73 -3.40
N GLN A 109 11.69 1.41 -3.61
CA GLN A 109 11.26 0.84 -4.90
C GLN A 109 9.80 1.17 -5.22
N LEU A 110 8.90 1.13 -4.24
CA LEU A 110 7.51 1.55 -4.42
C LEU A 110 7.42 3.03 -4.85
N LYS A 111 8.23 3.89 -4.22
CA LYS A 111 8.32 5.31 -4.55
C LYS A 111 8.90 5.56 -5.94
N PHE A 112 9.94 4.81 -6.34
CA PHE A 112 10.54 4.91 -7.66
C PHE A 112 9.60 4.42 -8.77
N ALA A 113 8.78 3.41 -8.49
CA ALA A 113 7.70 2.99 -9.38
C ALA A 113 6.55 4.02 -9.47
N GLY A 114 6.59 5.10 -8.69
CA GLY A 114 5.63 6.20 -8.77
C GLY A 114 4.45 6.10 -7.81
N TYR A 115 4.54 5.30 -6.73
CA TYR A 115 3.45 5.14 -5.77
C TYR A 115 3.87 5.49 -4.34
N ASP A 116 2.97 6.15 -3.60
CA ASP A 116 3.14 6.41 -2.16
C ASP A 116 2.60 5.25 -1.32
N HIS A 117 1.48 4.67 -1.76
CA HIS A 117 0.77 3.61 -1.05
C HIS A 117 0.29 2.52 -2.01
N LEU A 118 0.27 1.28 -1.52
CA LEU A 118 -0.37 0.12 -2.14
C LEU A 118 -1.46 -0.40 -1.21
N VAL A 119 -2.70 -0.39 -1.68
CA VAL A 119 -3.89 -0.87 -0.99
C VAL A 119 -4.32 -2.18 -1.63
N VAL A 120 -4.38 -3.26 -0.84
CA VAL A 120 -4.78 -4.59 -1.29
C VAL A 120 -6.08 -4.99 -0.60
N THR A 121 -7.06 -5.38 -1.40
CA THR A 121 -8.35 -5.91 -0.96
C THR A 121 -8.68 -7.19 -1.72
N GLY A 122 -9.72 -7.89 -1.30
CA GLY A 122 -10.18 -9.11 -1.95
C GLY A 122 -9.34 -10.33 -1.58
N ARG A 123 -9.62 -11.42 -2.28
CA ARG A 123 -8.93 -12.70 -2.12
C ARG A 123 -8.83 -13.37 -3.48
N ALA A 124 -7.60 -13.68 -3.92
CA ALA A 124 -7.39 -14.45 -5.14
C ALA A 124 -7.79 -15.93 -4.93
N ASP A 125 -8.32 -16.56 -5.98
CA ASP A 125 -8.72 -17.98 -5.95
C ASP A 125 -7.54 -18.96 -5.85
N LYS A 126 -6.32 -18.47 -6.11
CA LYS A 126 -5.06 -19.24 -6.06
C LYS A 126 -3.91 -18.34 -5.61
N PRO A 127 -2.79 -18.92 -5.12
CA PRO A 127 -1.58 -18.16 -4.81
C PRO A 127 -1.20 -17.21 -5.94
N THR A 128 -1.12 -15.92 -5.62
CA THR A 128 -0.91 -14.85 -6.59
C THR A 128 0.03 -13.82 -5.98
N TYR A 129 0.96 -13.30 -6.78
CA TYR A 129 1.81 -12.18 -6.39
C TYR A 129 1.55 -10.97 -7.28
N ILE A 130 1.80 -9.78 -6.71
CA ILE A 130 1.66 -8.50 -7.40
C ILE A 130 3.06 -8.09 -7.89
N SER A 131 3.21 -7.94 -9.21
CA SER A 131 4.40 -7.42 -9.88
C SER A 131 4.17 -5.94 -10.17
N ILE A 132 5.07 -5.07 -9.73
CA ILE A 132 5.02 -3.62 -9.98
C ILE A 132 6.33 -3.25 -10.67
N GLU A 133 6.23 -2.84 -11.93
CA GLU A 133 7.35 -2.36 -12.75
C GLU A 133 6.92 -1.00 -13.32
N ASP A 134 7.20 0.08 -12.58
CA ASP A 134 6.70 1.42 -12.85
C ASP A 134 5.16 1.41 -13.01
N ASP A 135 4.64 1.91 -14.14
CA ASP A 135 3.20 1.90 -14.44
C ASP A 135 2.66 0.50 -14.86
N GLU A 136 3.52 -0.51 -15.06
CA GLU A 136 3.12 -1.88 -15.36
C GLU A 136 2.87 -2.68 -14.07
N VAL A 137 1.60 -2.83 -13.72
CA VAL A 137 1.18 -3.63 -12.57
C VAL A 137 0.46 -4.91 -13.04
N ARG A 138 0.97 -6.07 -12.65
CA ARG A 138 0.44 -7.39 -13.07
C ARG A 138 0.21 -8.31 -11.88
N LEU A 139 -0.90 -9.04 -11.92
CA LEU A 139 -1.17 -10.15 -11.01
C LEU A 139 -0.67 -11.45 -11.67
N LYS A 140 0.29 -12.10 -11.02
CA LYS A 140 0.98 -13.27 -11.59
C LYS A 140 0.77 -14.49 -10.69
N ASP A 141 0.69 -15.67 -11.30
CA ASP A 141 0.57 -16.94 -10.58
C ASP A 141 1.77 -17.17 -9.67
N ALA A 142 1.52 -17.57 -8.43
CA ALA A 142 2.54 -17.83 -7.42
C ALA A 142 2.50 -19.28 -6.91
N GLY A 143 1.88 -20.21 -7.66
CA GLY A 143 1.68 -21.59 -7.22
C GLY A 143 3.00 -22.27 -6.87
N ASP A 144 4.02 -22.10 -7.71
CA ASP A 144 5.34 -22.70 -7.54
C ASP A 144 6.16 -22.07 -6.39
N LEU A 145 5.78 -20.88 -5.91
CA LEU A 145 6.42 -20.21 -4.78
C LEU A 145 5.73 -20.55 -3.45
N TRP A 146 4.49 -21.02 -3.50
CA TRP A 146 3.65 -21.18 -2.33
C TRP A 146 4.13 -22.33 -1.43
N GLY A 147 4.36 -22.04 -0.16
CA GLY A 147 4.91 -23.00 0.81
C GLY A 147 6.43 -23.22 0.70
N GLY A 148 7.10 -22.53 -0.22
CA GLY A 148 8.56 -22.49 -0.29
C GLY A 148 9.16 -21.56 0.78
N MET A 149 10.42 -21.80 1.13
CA MET A 149 11.28 -20.81 1.77
C MET A 149 12.05 -20.06 0.68
N ILE A 150 11.76 -18.78 0.52
CA ILE A 150 12.47 -17.83 -0.34
C ILE A 150 13.26 -16.86 0.54
#